data_AF-A0A7E5WXC6-F1
#
_entry.id   AF-A0A7E5WXC6-F1
#
_cell.length_a   1.000
_cell.length_b   1.000
_cell.length_c   1.000
_cell.angle_alpha   90.00
_cell.angle_beta   90.00
_cell.angle_gamma   90.00
#
_symmetry.space_group_name_H-M   'P 1'
#
loop_
_entity.id
_entity.type
_entity.pdbx_description
1 polymer ?
#
loop_
_entity_poly.entity_id
_entity_poly.type
_entity_poly.pdbx_seq_one_letter_code
_entity_poly.pdbx_strand_id
1 'polypeptide(L)'
;MKKFNTVNSENYSMRLEIDRLLRDRQFFNTLWKNQLKRLMDGKAMIIELLEQAISTYDQREEWCSKLDALKEKAAIDYRKHCLEVRELQRQLDHSLKLEEFLRTKGTVRLTAADAKAEAKKLEQQEEEMRIYNNYVNILDAIREFAGEEDVDKLIQEFTRREEENYALFNYINEVCTELKNLSDNVKMLKVNIEEENAKHQAKLYKQQDSIESLRSALEEKRLATASARETCEKSSQVLAMLLQQIHALAVSSDCDSLPLLKLLGKPFDINVTNARLYIKSVEKKILEIVDVIKLDEAIQRQLESKERTPPSSRRRRARAREAAPSHA
;
A
#
# COMPACT_ATOMS: atom_id res chain seq x y z
N MET A 1 -16.97 -65.53 6.48
CA MET A 1 -17.61 -65.02 5.25
C MET A 1 -18.79 -64.09 5.54
N LYS A 2 -19.91 -64.55 6.13
CA LYS A 2 -21.11 -63.69 6.33
C LYS A 2 -20.85 -62.40 7.13
N LYS A 3 -20.19 -62.47 8.30
CA LYS A 3 -19.88 -61.29 9.13
C LYS A 3 -19.01 -60.24 8.41
N PHE A 4 -18.02 -60.68 7.63
CA PHE A 4 -17.15 -59.78 6.86
C PHE A 4 -17.92 -59.05 5.76
N ASN A 5 -18.81 -59.75 5.05
CA ASN A 5 -19.65 -59.14 4.02
C ASN A 5 -20.65 -58.13 4.59
N THR A 6 -21.20 -58.40 5.79
CA THR A 6 -22.08 -57.45 6.50
C THR A 6 -21.32 -56.17 6.87
N VAL A 7 -20.14 -56.29 7.51
CA VAL A 7 -19.30 -55.14 7.85
C VAL A 7 -18.88 -54.35 6.62
N ASN A 8 -18.58 -55.02 5.51
CA ASN A 8 -18.23 -54.34 4.26
C ASN A 8 -19.42 -53.58 3.65
N SER A 9 -20.63 -54.13 3.72
CA SER A 9 -21.86 -53.46 3.27
C SER A 9 -22.19 -52.24 4.15
N GLU A 10 -22.04 -52.36 5.46
CA GLU A 10 -22.21 -51.25 6.41
C GLU A 10 -21.16 -50.15 6.15
N ASN A 11 -19.90 -50.53 5.93
CA ASN A 11 -18.83 -49.59 5.60
C ASN A 11 -19.11 -48.84 4.28
N TYR A 12 -19.63 -49.54 3.27
CA TYR A 12 -20.05 -48.93 2.01
C TYR A 12 -21.22 -47.94 2.21
N SER A 13 -22.22 -48.29 3.01
CA SER A 13 -23.33 -47.39 3.35
C SER A 13 -22.85 -46.14 4.08
N MET A 14 -21.95 -46.29 5.06
CA MET A 14 -21.36 -45.16 5.79
C MET A 14 -20.57 -44.24 4.85
N ARG A 15 -19.83 -44.77 3.87
CA ARG A 15 -19.12 -43.96 2.88
C ARG A 15 -20.08 -43.14 2.01
N LEU A 16 -21.17 -43.74 1.55
CA LEU A 16 -22.20 -43.03 0.78
C LEU A 16 -22.86 -41.91 1.60
N GLU A 17 -23.11 -42.16 2.89
CA GLU A 17 -23.65 -41.16 3.80
C GLU A 17 -22.67 -39.99 4.02
N ILE A 18 -21.38 -40.30 4.23
CA ILE A 18 -20.32 -39.28 4.30
C ILE A 18 -20.28 -38.44 3.02
N ASP A 19 -20.31 -39.07 1.84
CA ASP A 19 -20.30 -38.35 0.55
C ASP A 19 -21.55 -37.48 0.35
N ARG A 20 -22.71 -37.94 0.84
CA ARG A 20 -23.94 -37.13 0.86
C ARG A 20 -23.78 -35.91 1.77
N LEU A 21 -23.33 -36.10 3.01
CA LEU A 21 -23.13 -35.02 3.97
C LEU A 21 -22.09 -34.00 3.50
N LEU A 22 -21.03 -34.45 2.83
CA LEU A 22 -20.02 -33.57 2.24
C LEU A 22 -20.61 -32.71 1.11
N ARG A 23 -21.47 -33.28 0.27
CA ARG A 23 -22.19 -32.52 -0.78
C ARG A 23 -23.18 -31.53 -0.19
N ASP A 24 -23.96 -31.93 0.82
CA ASP A 24 -24.91 -31.06 1.49
C ASP A 24 -24.20 -29.90 2.19
N ARG A 25 -23.06 -30.16 2.84
CA ARG A 25 -22.19 -29.12 3.42
C ARG A 25 -21.66 -28.16 2.36
N GLN A 26 -21.23 -28.68 1.20
CA GLN A 26 -20.74 -27.83 0.11
C GLN A 26 -21.85 -26.93 -0.45
N PHE A 27 -23.05 -27.47 -0.63
CA PHE A 27 -24.22 -26.72 -1.04
C PHE A 27 -24.58 -25.64 -0.01
N PHE A 28 -24.64 -26.00 1.27
CA PHE A 28 -24.91 -25.07 2.36
C PHE A 28 -23.88 -23.93 2.42
N ASN A 29 -22.59 -24.25 2.33
CA ASN A 29 -21.52 -23.26 2.32
C ASN A 29 -21.66 -22.28 1.14
N THR A 30 -22.08 -22.77 -0.02
CA THR A 30 -22.31 -21.93 -1.21
C THR A 30 -23.48 -20.99 -0.99
N LEU A 31 -24.61 -21.51 -0.49
CA LEU A 31 -25.77 -20.70 -0.16
C LEU A 31 -25.46 -19.65 0.92
N TRP A 32 -24.72 -20.05 1.96
CA TRP A 32 -24.28 -19.16 3.03
C TRP A 32 -23.42 -18.01 2.51
N LYS A 33 -22.42 -18.30 1.66
CA LYS A 33 -21.59 -17.28 1.02
C LYS A 33 -22.42 -16.30 0.18
N ASN A 34 -23.40 -16.81 -0.57
CA ASN A 34 -24.28 -15.97 -1.38
C ASN A 34 -25.15 -15.05 -0.50
N GLN A 35 -25.70 -15.56 0.60
CA GLN A 35 -26.49 -14.74 1.52
C GLN A 35 -25.63 -13.70 2.25
N LEU A 36 -24.41 -14.07 2.65
CA LEU A 36 -23.47 -13.14 3.24
C LEU A 36 -23.12 -12.01 2.26
N LYS A 37 -22.89 -12.34 0.98
CA LYS A 37 -22.66 -11.35 -0.07
C LYS A 37 -23.83 -10.38 -0.21
N ARG A 38 -25.06 -10.89 -0.34
CA ARG A 38 -26.27 -10.05 -0.43
C ARG A 38 -26.44 -9.12 0.77
N LEU A 39 -26.11 -9.60 1.97
CA LEU A 39 -26.14 -8.78 3.18
C LEU A 39 -25.09 -7.67 3.14
N MET A 40 -23.87 -7.97 2.69
CA MET A 40 -22.81 -6.97 2.53
C MET A 40 -23.18 -5.92 1.47
N ASP A 41 -23.70 -6.35 0.32
CA ASP A 41 -24.15 -5.46 -0.76
C ASP A 41 -25.27 -4.53 -0.26
N GLY A 42 -26.25 -5.06 0.49
CA GLY A 42 -27.31 -4.26 1.10
C GLY A 42 -26.79 -3.25 2.14
N LYS A 43 -25.79 -3.62 2.94
CA LYS A 43 -25.14 -2.68 3.87
C LYS A 43 -24.40 -1.56 3.13
N ALA A 44 -23.69 -1.90 2.05
CA ALA A 44 -23.00 -0.91 1.23
C ALA A 44 -23.99 0.11 0.64
N MET A 45 -25.13 -0.36 0.11
CA MET A 45 -26.18 0.52 -0.40
C MET A 45 -26.77 1.45 0.67
N ILE A 46 -26.97 0.95 1.90
CA ILE A 46 -27.45 1.78 3.02
C ILE A 46 -26.43 2.87 3.37
N ILE A 47 -25.13 2.54 3.38
CA ILE A 47 -24.06 3.51 3.65
C ILE A 47 -24.02 4.59 2.56
N GLU A 48 -24.06 4.20 1.29
CA GLU A 48 -24.07 5.13 0.16
C GLU A 48 -25.28 6.09 0.22
N LEU A 49 -26.47 5.57 0.53
CA LEU A 49 -27.67 6.39 0.68
C LEU A 49 -27.57 7.36 1.87
N LEU A 50 -26.91 6.94 2.95
CA LEU A 50 -26.68 7.78 4.12
C LEU A 50 -25.65 8.89 3.81
N GLU A 51 -24.57 8.57 3.10
CA GLU A 51 -23.59 9.56 2.63
C GLU A 51 -24.24 10.59 1.69
N GLN A 52 -25.07 10.13 0.75
CA GLN A 52 -25.82 11.02 -0.13
C GLN A 52 -26.78 11.92 0.65
N ALA A 53 -27.49 11.37 1.64
CA ALA A 53 -28.39 12.13 2.48
C ALA A 53 -27.62 13.23 3.25
N ILE A 54 -26.50 12.87 3.92
CA ILE A 54 -25.65 13.83 4.64
C ILE A 54 -25.20 14.95 3.72
N SER A 55 -24.64 14.62 2.55
CA SER A 55 -24.17 15.63 1.58
C SER A 55 -25.30 16.57 1.14
N THR A 56 -26.50 16.05 0.95
CA THR A 56 -27.67 16.86 0.55
C THR A 56 -28.13 17.77 1.69
N TYR A 57 -28.06 17.30 2.95
CA TYR A 57 -28.35 18.10 4.13
C TYR A 57 -27.33 19.23 4.33
N ASP A 58 -26.04 18.94 4.19
CA ASP A 58 -24.97 19.94 4.30
C ASP A 58 -25.14 21.04 3.24
N GLN A 59 -25.39 20.65 1.98
CA GLN A 59 -25.69 21.61 0.91
C GLN A 59 -26.91 22.47 1.24
N ARG A 60 -28.00 21.87 1.73
CA ARG A 60 -29.20 22.61 2.13
C ARG A 60 -28.89 23.62 3.24
N GLU A 61 -28.10 23.24 4.24
CA GLU A 61 -27.71 24.12 5.33
C GLU A 61 -26.90 25.33 4.82
N GLU A 62 -25.94 25.09 3.90
CA GLU A 62 -25.21 26.18 3.25
C GLU A 62 -26.13 27.13 2.49
N TRP A 63 -27.11 26.61 1.74
CA TRP A 63 -28.07 27.44 1.01
C TRP A 63 -28.98 28.24 1.94
N CYS A 64 -29.44 27.63 3.03
CA CYS A 64 -30.21 28.33 4.06
C CYS A 64 -29.40 29.46 4.70
N SER A 65 -28.13 29.20 5.06
CA SER A 65 -27.23 30.22 5.61
C SER A 65 -27.00 31.38 4.62
N LYS A 66 -26.76 31.08 3.34
CA LYS A 66 -26.64 32.10 2.29
C LYS A 66 -27.93 32.93 2.13
N LEU A 67 -29.09 32.28 2.16
CA LEU A 67 -30.38 32.96 2.07
C LEU A 67 -30.60 33.91 3.25
N ASP A 68 -30.28 33.48 4.46
CA ASP A 68 -30.45 34.30 5.65
C ASP A 68 -29.48 35.48 5.67
N ALA A 69 -28.23 35.29 5.22
CA ALA A 69 -27.29 36.38 5.02
C ALA A 69 -27.78 37.43 3.99
N LEU A 70 -28.39 36.98 2.89
CA LEU A 70 -28.98 37.87 1.89
C LEU A 70 -30.19 38.63 2.43
N LYS A 71 -31.05 37.98 3.23
CA LYS A 71 -32.19 38.63 3.89
C LYS A 71 -31.73 39.71 4.86
N GLU A 72 -30.73 39.41 5.70
CA GLU A 72 -30.22 40.39 6.65
C GLU A 72 -29.57 41.57 5.93
N LYS A 73 -28.78 41.30 4.88
CA LYS A 73 -28.21 42.36 4.04
C LYS A 73 -29.31 43.25 3.44
N ALA A 74 -30.35 42.65 2.86
CA ALA A 74 -31.47 43.40 2.30
C ALA A 74 -32.20 44.25 3.36
N ALA A 75 -32.36 43.74 4.58
CA ALA A 75 -32.96 44.48 5.69
C ALA A 75 -32.08 45.67 6.13
N ILE A 76 -30.76 45.49 6.18
CA ILE A 76 -29.79 46.56 6.49
C ILE A 76 -29.82 47.62 5.40
N ASP A 77 -29.72 47.23 4.14
CA ASP A 77 -29.73 48.13 2.99
C ASP A 77 -31.03 48.93 2.93
N TYR A 78 -32.18 48.29 3.18
CA TYR A 78 -33.47 48.98 3.28
C TYR A 78 -33.48 50.05 4.39
N ARG A 79 -33.00 49.71 5.60
CA ARG A 79 -32.90 50.69 6.70
C ARG A 79 -31.98 51.86 6.33
N LYS A 80 -30.85 51.57 5.66
CA LYS A 80 -29.90 52.59 5.21
C LYS A 80 -30.56 53.54 4.21
N HIS A 81 -31.25 53.01 3.20
CA HIS A 81 -31.98 53.83 2.23
C HIS A 81 -33.08 54.67 2.87
N CYS A 82 -33.83 54.14 3.85
CA CYS A 82 -34.80 54.95 4.59
C CYS A 82 -34.16 56.13 5.34
N LEU A 83 -32.96 55.95 5.89
CA LEU A 83 -32.22 57.03 6.56
C LEU A 83 -31.70 58.06 5.55
N GLU A 84 -31.15 57.61 4.43
CA GLU A 84 -30.68 58.48 3.34
C GLU A 84 -31.83 59.35 2.80
N VAL A 85 -32.98 58.75 2.49
CA VAL A 85 -34.18 59.46 2.03
C VAL A 85 -34.66 60.47 3.07
N ARG A 86 -34.65 60.11 4.36
CA ARG A 86 -35.05 61.04 5.44
C ARG A 86 -34.11 62.24 5.54
N GLU A 87 -32.80 62.03 5.41
CA GLU A 87 -31.85 63.14 5.46
C GLU A 87 -31.96 64.04 4.23
N LEU A 88 -32.14 63.46 3.04
CA LEU A 88 -32.40 64.23 1.81
C LEU A 88 -33.69 65.06 1.95
N GLN A 89 -34.76 64.48 2.51
CA GLN A 89 -36.00 65.21 2.78
C GLN A 89 -35.75 66.37 3.76
N ARG A 90 -34.95 66.15 4.81
CA ARG A 90 -34.61 67.19 5.79
C ARG A 90 -33.81 68.34 5.15
N GLN A 91 -32.88 68.03 4.26
CA GLN A 91 -32.12 69.01 3.49
C GLN A 91 -33.03 69.79 2.53
N LEU A 92 -33.94 69.10 1.85
CA LEU A 92 -34.93 69.72 0.97
C LEU A 92 -35.84 70.68 1.75
N ASP A 93 -36.42 70.23 2.86
CA ASP A 93 -37.28 71.06 3.71
C ASP A 93 -36.53 72.29 4.25
N HIS A 94 -35.24 72.15 4.58
CA HIS A 94 -34.40 73.28 4.97
C HIS A 94 -34.21 74.28 3.82
N SER A 95 -33.90 73.78 2.62
CA SER A 95 -33.74 74.62 1.43
C SER A 95 -35.03 75.35 1.04
N LEU A 96 -36.18 74.69 1.12
CA LEU A 96 -37.50 75.28 0.85
C LEU A 96 -37.85 76.36 1.88
N LYS A 97 -37.59 76.10 3.18
CA LYS A 97 -37.78 77.12 4.23
C LYS A 97 -36.87 78.32 4.03
N LEU A 98 -35.62 78.10 3.60
CA LEU A 98 -34.69 79.18 3.29
C LEU A 98 -35.16 79.98 2.08
N GLU A 99 -35.60 79.31 1.02
CA GLU A 99 -36.18 79.95 -0.16
C GLU A 99 -37.42 80.77 0.20
N GLU A 100 -38.35 80.21 0.97
CA GLU A 100 -39.56 80.90 1.43
C GLU A 100 -39.23 82.10 2.33
N PHE A 101 -38.25 81.96 3.23
CA PHE A 101 -37.75 83.05 4.05
C PHE A 101 -37.16 84.16 3.18
N LEU A 102 -36.32 83.82 2.19
CA LEU A 102 -35.74 84.77 1.24
C LEU A 102 -36.81 85.41 0.35
N ARG A 103 -37.83 84.65 -0.07
CA ARG A 103 -38.97 85.16 -0.85
C ARG A 103 -39.81 86.12 -0.03
N THR A 104 -40.05 85.83 1.24
CA THR A 104 -40.81 86.69 2.17
C THR A 104 -40.02 87.95 2.55
N LYS A 105 -38.70 87.84 2.69
CA LYS A 105 -37.80 89.00 2.83
C LYS A 105 -37.64 89.78 1.52
N GLY A 106 -37.73 89.08 0.40
CA GLY A 106 -37.62 89.60 -0.96
C GLY A 106 -38.91 90.13 -1.54
N THR A 107 -40.07 89.90 -0.91
CA THR A 107 -41.29 90.68 -1.16
C THR A 107 -41.08 92.09 -0.63
N VAL A 108 -40.79 92.98 -1.55
CA VAL A 108 -40.17 94.27 -1.35
C VAL A 108 -41.10 95.28 -0.61
N ARG A 109 -40.63 95.81 0.53
CA ARG A 109 -40.72 97.26 0.81
C ARG A 109 -39.57 97.90 0.04
N LEU A 110 -39.86 98.70 -0.99
CA LEU A 110 -38.83 99.26 -1.90
C LEU A 110 -37.79 100.03 -1.09
N THR A 111 -36.62 99.44 -0.95
CA THR A 111 -35.42 100.07 -0.39
C THR A 111 -34.19 99.46 -1.08
N ALA A 112 -33.05 100.14 -0.96
CA ALA A 112 -31.78 100.01 -1.69
C ALA A 112 -31.12 98.61 -1.83
N ALA A 113 -31.79 97.51 -1.49
CA ALA A 113 -31.34 96.13 -1.68
C ALA A 113 -31.43 95.66 -3.15
N ASP A 114 -32.27 96.28 -3.99
CA ASP A 114 -32.36 95.94 -5.42
C ASP A 114 -31.04 96.23 -6.16
N ALA A 115 -30.33 97.30 -5.78
CA ALA A 115 -29.00 97.60 -6.32
C ALA A 115 -27.92 96.59 -5.88
N LYS A 116 -28.05 95.99 -4.69
CA LYS A 116 -27.11 94.96 -4.20
C LYS A 116 -27.42 93.57 -4.76
N ALA A 117 -28.69 93.30 -5.06
CA ALA A 117 -29.11 92.09 -5.77
C ALA A 117 -28.71 92.13 -7.25
N GLU A 118 -28.79 93.29 -7.90
CA GLU A 118 -28.21 93.52 -9.23
C GLU A 118 -26.69 93.37 -9.21
N ALA A 119 -25.99 93.96 -8.24
CA ALA A 119 -24.54 93.81 -8.12
C ALA A 119 -24.10 92.34 -7.92
N LYS A 120 -24.85 91.56 -7.14
CA LYS A 120 -24.55 90.13 -6.94
C LYS A 120 -24.88 89.27 -8.16
N LYS A 121 -25.90 89.64 -8.94
CA LYS A 121 -26.16 89.03 -10.25
C LYS A 121 -25.06 89.38 -11.25
N LEU A 122 -24.54 90.61 -11.22
CA LEU A 122 -23.43 91.03 -12.06
C LEU A 122 -22.14 90.28 -11.69
N GLU A 123 -21.86 90.09 -10.40
CA GLU A 123 -20.71 89.32 -9.91
C GLU A 123 -20.80 87.84 -10.30
N GLN A 124 -22.01 87.25 -10.25
CA GLN A 124 -22.26 85.90 -10.76
C GLN A 124 -22.06 85.82 -12.29
N GLN A 125 -22.56 86.81 -13.04
CA GLN A 125 -22.34 86.90 -14.48
C GLN A 125 -20.86 87.10 -14.83
N GLU A 126 -20.12 87.86 -14.04
CA GLU A 126 -18.68 88.04 -14.21
C GLU A 126 -17.91 86.74 -13.93
N GLU A 127 -18.30 85.99 -12.91
CA GLU A 127 -17.70 84.68 -12.61
C GLU A 127 -18.03 83.65 -13.70
N GLU A 128 -19.28 83.61 -14.18
CA GLU A 128 -19.69 82.79 -15.31
C GLU A 128 -18.95 83.18 -16.60
N MET A 129 -18.76 84.48 -16.84
CA MET A 129 -17.96 85.00 -17.96
C MET A 129 -16.48 84.64 -17.82
N ARG A 130 -15.91 84.65 -16.61
CA ARG A 130 -14.53 84.19 -16.37
C ARG A 130 -14.37 82.72 -16.66
N ILE A 131 -15.31 81.89 -16.19
CA ILE A 131 -15.32 80.45 -16.44
C ILE A 131 -15.47 80.18 -17.94
N TYR A 132 -16.38 80.87 -18.61
CA TYR A 132 -16.55 80.80 -20.07
C TYR A 132 -15.27 81.18 -20.81
N ASN A 133 -14.65 82.31 -20.48
CA ASN A 133 -13.40 82.75 -21.09
C ASN A 133 -12.26 81.76 -20.83
N ASN A 134 -12.23 81.11 -19.66
CA ASN A 134 -11.25 80.06 -19.37
C ASN A 134 -11.45 78.83 -20.26
N TYR A 135 -12.70 78.37 -20.44
CA TYR A 135 -12.99 77.27 -21.36
C TYR A 135 -12.66 77.62 -22.82
N VAL A 136 -12.92 78.85 -23.25
CA VAL A 136 -12.52 79.33 -24.58
C VAL A 136 -11.01 79.29 -24.74
N ASN A 137 -10.25 79.81 -23.77
CA ASN A 137 -8.78 79.77 -23.80
C ASN A 137 -8.24 78.34 -23.84
N ILE A 138 -8.85 77.40 -23.11
CA ILE A 138 -8.47 75.98 -23.12
C ILE A 138 -8.76 75.36 -24.49
N LEU A 139 -9.93 75.63 -25.08
CA LEU A 139 -10.30 75.16 -26.41
C LEU A 139 -9.37 75.70 -27.50
N ASP A 140 -9.00 76.98 -27.41
CA ASP A 140 -8.05 77.59 -28.34
C ASP A 140 -6.65 76.98 -28.20
N ALA A 141 -6.19 76.72 -26.98
CA ALA A 141 -4.91 76.03 -26.75
C ALA A 141 -4.93 74.59 -27.30
N ILE A 142 -6.05 73.87 -27.19
CA ILE A 142 -6.21 72.53 -27.76
C ILE A 142 -6.22 72.58 -29.28
N ARG A 143 -6.91 73.56 -29.88
CA ARG A 143 -6.91 73.79 -31.34
C ARG A 143 -5.51 74.09 -31.87
N GLU A 144 -4.75 74.95 -31.20
CA GLU A 144 -3.37 75.27 -31.57
C GLU A 144 -2.46 74.05 -31.47
N PHE A 145 -2.61 73.23 -30.43
CA PHE A 145 -1.83 72.00 -30.25
C PHE A 145 -2.18 70.92 -31.29
N ALA A 146 -3.47 70.75 -31.60
CA ALA A 146 -3.95 69.75 -32.54
C ALA A 146 -3.79 70.16 -34.02
N GLY A 147 -3.65 71.46 -34.31
CA GLY A 147 -3.51 72.00 -35.66
C GLY A 147 -4.78 71.94 -36.51
N GLU A 148 -5.94 71.69 -35.90
CA GLU A 148 -7.25 71.59 -36.56
C GLU A 148 -8.20 72.64 -35.98
N GLU A 149 -8.76 73.50 -36.84
CA GLU A 149 -9.73 74.53 -36.42
C GLU A 149 -11.16 73.96 -36.30
N ASP A 150 -11.46 72.83 -36.93
CA ASP A 150 -12.80 72.23 -36.90
C ASP A 150 -13.00 71.35 -35.65
N VAL A 151 -13.87 71.81 -34.74
CA VAL A 151 -14.11 71.15 -33.44
C VAL A 151 -14.70 69.75 -33.62
N ASP A 152 -15.56 69.55 -34.63
CA ASP A 152 -16.20 68.25 -34.85
C ASP A 152 -15.18 67.19 -35.34
N LYS A 153 -14.23 67.59 -36.18
CA LYS A 153 -13.13 66.73 -36.62
C LYS A 153 -12.16 66.42 -35.49
N LEU A 154 -11.85 67.41 -34.65
CA LEU A 154 -11.01 67.22 -33.48
C LEU A 154 -11.61 66.20 -32.50
N ILE A 155 -12.91 66.29 -32.24
CA ILE A 155 -13.62 65.31 -31.41
C ILE A 155 -13.54 63.92 -32.03
N GLN A 156 -13.81 63.78 -33.33
CA GLN A 156 -13.73 62.48 -34.02
C GLN A 156 -12.32 61.87 -33.96
N GLU A 157 -11.28 62.65 -34.20
CA GLU A 157 -9.90 62.17 -34.11
C GLU A 157 -9.47 61.83 -32.69
N PHE A 158 -9.97 62.56 -31.68
CA PHE A 158 -9.74 62.24 -30.28
C PHE A 158 -10.43 60.93 -29.90
N THR A 159 -11.72 60.77 -30.23
CA THR A 159 -12.48 59.54 -29.99
C THR A 159 -11.83 58.34 -30.68
N ARG A 160 -11.40 58.49 -31.94
CA ARG A 160 -10.69 57.43 -32.67
C ARG A 160 -9.40 57.03 -31.95
N ARG A 161 -8.57 58.00 -31.53
CA ARG A 161 -7.33 57.71 -30.78
C ARG A 161 -7.61 57.13 -29.40
N GLU A 162 -8.67 57.56 -28.73
CA GLU A 162 -9.09 57.01 -27.45
C GLU A 162 -9.51 55.55 -27.59
N GLU A 163 -10.30 55.22 -28.61
CA GLU A 163 -10.68 53.85 -28.94
C GLU A 163 -9.46 52.96 -29.26
N GLU A 164 -8.51 53.47 -30.05
CA GLU A 164 -7.25 52.79 -30.36
C GLU A 164 -6.41 52.55 -29.09
N ASN A 165 -6.28 53.57 -28.24
CA ASN A 165 -5.58 53.46 -26.96
C ASN A 165 -6.28 52.49 -26.01
N TYR A 166 -7.62 52.49 -25.98
CA TYR A 166 -8.40 51.56 -25.18
C TYR A 166 -8.22 50.12 -25.65
N ALA A 167 -8.22 49.89 -26.97
CA ALA A 167 -7.93 48.59 -27.55
C ALA A 167 -6.51 48.11 -27.22
N LEU A 168 -5.51 48.99 -27.32
CA LEU A 168 -4.12 48.69 -26.95
C LEU A 168 -3.99 48.37 -25.45
N PHE A 169 -4.67 49.12 -24.59
CA PHE A 169 -4.68 48.88 -23.15
C PHE A 169 -5.28 47.52 -22.81
N ASN A 170 -6.40 47.17 -23.44
CA ASN A 170 -7.02 45.85 -23.27
C ASN A 170 -6.10 44.72 -23.75
N TYR A 171 -5.45 44.89 -24.90
CA TYR A 171 -4.48 43.92 -25.40
C TYR A 171 -3.31 43.72 -24.43
N ILE A 172 -2.74 44.81 -23.89
CA ILE A 172 -1.68 44.73 -22.88
C ILE A 172 -2.16 43.98 -21.64
N ASN A 173 -3.38 44.25 -21.16
CA ASN A 173 -3.93 43.56 -19.99
C ASN A 173 -4.14 42.06 -20.23
N GLU A 174 -4.60 41.69 -21.43
CA GLU A 174 -4.76 40.29 -21.82
C GLU A 174 -3.41 39.57 -21.86
N VAL A 175 -2.41 40.15 -22.53
CA VAL A 175 -1.04 39.61 -22.57
C VAL A 175 -0.43 39.52 -21.16
N CYS A 176 -0.65 40.52 -20.29
CA CYS A 176 -0.18 40.47 -18.91
C CYS A 176 -0.84 39.33 -18.12
N THR A 177 -2.12 39.06 -18.38
CA THR A 177 -2.86 37.96 -17.75
C THR A 177 -2.37 36.61 -18.27
N GLU A 178 -2.15 36.47 -19.58
CA GLU A 178 -1.54 35.28 -20.18
C GLU A 178 -0.13 35.02 -19.63
N LEU A 179 0.70 36.06 -19.51
CA LEU A 179 2.04 35.96 -18.94
C LEU A 179 2.00 35.49 -17.49
N LYS A 180 1.04 36.00 -16.69
CA LYS A 180 0.84 35.57 -15.31
C LYS A 180 0.42 34.10 -15.25
N ASN A 181 -0.53 33.68 -16.08
CA ASN A 181 -0.98 32.29 -16.16
C ASN A 181 0.18 31.36 -16.56
N LEU A 182 0.99 31.76 -17.55
CA LEU A 182 2.14 30.98 -17.98
C LEU A 182 3.20 30.89 -16.88
N SER A 183 3.47 31.99 -16.17
CA SER A 183 4.40 32.02 -15.03
C SER A 183 3.94 31.09 -13.91
N ASP A 184 2.65 31.07 -13.59
CA ASP A 184 2.09 30.20 -12.57
C ASP A 184 2.11 28.72 -13.02
N ASN A 185 1.85 28.44 -14.29
CA ASN A 185 2.04 27.09 -14.87
C ASN A 185 3.50 26.63 -14.78
N VAL A 186 4.46 27.49 -15.07
CA VAL A 186 5.89 27.18 -14.93
C VAL A 186 6.24 26.88 -13.47
N LYS A 187 5.73 27.65 -12.51
CA LYS A 187 5.93 27.37 -11.08
C LYS A 187 5.35 26.01 -10.70
N MET A 188 4.12 25.72 -11.12
CA MET A 188 3.45 24.45 -10.85
C MET A 188 4.25 23.27 -11.43
N LEU A 189 4.72 23.38 -12.68
CA LEU A 189 5.55 22.35 -13.31
C LEU A 189 6.87 22.14 -12.57
N LYS A 190 7.51 23.19 -12.07
CA LYS A 190 8.72 23.06 -11.24
C LYS A 190 8.45 22.28 -9.96
N VAL A 191 7.36 22.59 -9.25
CA VAL A 191 6.96 21.86 -8.05
C VAL A 191 6.72 20.38 -8.38
N ASN A 192 5.99 20.08 -9.46
CA ASN A 192 5.74 18.71 -9.88
C ASN A 192 7.05 17.95 -10.21
N ILE A 193 8.02 18.60 -10.87
CA ILE A 193 9.32 18.02 -11.14
C ILE A 193 10.08 17.71 -9.84
N GLU A 194 10.06 18.62 -8.87
CA GLU A 194 10.69 18.42 -7.56
C GLU A 194 10.05 17.25 -6.81
N GLU A 195 8.72 17.14 -6.83
CA GLU A 195 7.99 16.02 -6.22
C GLU A 195 8.32 14.68 -6.88
N GLU A 196 8.34 14.61 -8.22
CA GLU A 196 8.70 13.39 -8.94
C GLU A 196 10.16 13.00 -8.72
N ASN A 197 11.07 13.98 -8.64
CA ASN A 197 12.47 13.74 -8.28
C ASN A 197 12.59 13.17 -6.85
N ALA A 198 11.83 13.69 -5.89
CA ALA A 198 11.81 13.18 -4.52
C ALA A 198 11.27 11.74 -4.47
N LYS A 199 10.19 11.44 -5.20
CA LYS A 199 9.66 10.07 -5.34
C LYS A 199 10.67 9.14 -5.99
N HIS A 200 11.37 9.61 -7.02
CA HIS A 200 12.41 8.83 -7.72
C HIS A 200 13.56 8.49 -6.78
N GLN A 201 14.07 9.47 -6.02
CA GLN A 201 15.12 9.24 -5.01
C GLN A 201 14.66 8.25 -3.95
N ALA A 202 13.45 8.40 -3.40
CA ALA A 202 12.91 7.45 -2.42
C ALA A 202 12.80 6.03 -2.98
N LYS A 203 12.46 5.87 -4.26
CA LYS A 203 12.43 4.57 -4.95
C LYS A 203 13.83 3.99 -5.12
N LEU A 204 14.82 4.81 -5.46
CA LEU A 204 16.22 4.39 -5.56
C LEU A 204 16.75 3.89 -4.21
N TYR A 205 16.48 4.59 -3.11
CA TYR A 205 16.87 4.12 -1.77
C TYR A 205 16.25 2.76 -1.44
N LYS A 206 14.95 2.58 -1.68
CA LYS A 206 14.28 1.27 -1.46
C LYS A 206 14.87 0.16 -2.34
N GLN A 207 15.21 0.47 -3.59
CA GLN A 207 15.85 -0.49 -4.49
C GLN A 207 17.26 -0.85 -4.01
N GLN A 208 18.03 0.13 -3.55
CA GLN A 208 19.36 -0.06 -2.98
C GLN A 208 19.30 -0.97 -1.75
N ASP A 209 18.40 -0.69 -0.79
CA ASP A 209 18.19 -1.50 0.41
C ASP A 209 17.77 -2.93 0.05
N SER A 210 16.89 -3.07 -0.95
CA SER A 210 16.48 -4.40 -1.44
C SER A 210 17.62 -5.16 -2.11
N ILE A 211 18.48 -4.49 -2.86
CA ILE A 211 19.67 -5.12 -3.47
C ILE A 211 20.65 -5.54 -2.37
N GLU A 212 20.86 -4.71 -1.36
CA GLU A 212 21.74 -5.04 -0.25
C GLU A 212 21.23 -6.22 0.57
N SER A 213 19.93 -6.28 0.87
CA SER A 213 19.33 -7.42 1.57
C SER A 213 19.43 -8.71 0.73
N LEU A 214 19.19 -8.63 -0.59
CA LEU A 214 19.35 -9.76 -1.49
C LEU A 214 20.80 -10.22 -1.60
N ARG A 215 21.77 -9.29 -1.60
CA ARG A 215 23.20 -9.63 -1.58
C ARG A 215 23.58 -10.36 -0.30
N SER A 216 23.12 -9.86 0.86
CA SER A 216 23.35 -10.51 2.16
C SER A 216 22.75 -11.92 2.19
N ALA A 217 21.49 -12.07 1.76
CA ALA A 217 20.82 -13.37 1.69
C ALA A 217 21.52 -14.33 0.70
N LEU A 218 21.98 -13.83 -0.45
CA LEU A 218 22.75 -14.63 -1.41
C LEU A 218 24.04 -15.16 -0.78
N GLU A 219 24.76 -14.31 -0.04
CA GLU A 219 26.02 -14.69 0.60
C GLU A 219 25.79 -15.71 1.71
N GLU A 220 24.75 -15.52 2.54
CA GLU A 220 24.33 -16.50 3.54
C GLU A 220 24.00 -17.86 2.90
N LYS A 221 23.25 -17.86 1.78
CA LYS A 221 22.93 -19.10 1.04
C LYS A 221 24.15 -19.73 0.40
N ARG A 222 25.12 -18.93 -0.09
CA ARG A 222 26.39 -19.44 -0.61
C ARG A 222 27.20 -20.14 0.48
N LEU A 223 27.33 -19.52 1.65
CA LEU A 223 28.02 -20.10 2.80
C LEU A 223 27.34 -21.39 3.27
N ALA A 224 26.01 -21.39 3.40
CA ALA A 224 25.24 -22.58 3.76
C ALA A 224 25.35 -23.71 2.72
N THR A 225 25.39 -23.37 1.42
CA THR A 225 25.57 -24.36 0.36
C THR A 225 26.99 -24.92 0.35
N ALA A 226 28.00 -24.09 0.61
CA ALA A 226 29.39 -24.52 0.71
C ALA A 226 29.59 -25.49 1.88
N SER A 227 29.06 -25.18 3.07
CA SER A 227 29.15 -26.08 4.23
C SER A 227 28.37 -27.38 4.03
N ALA A 228 27.19 -27.33 3.39
CA ALA A 228 26.42 -28.52 3.02
C ALA A 228 27.15 -29.40 1.98
N ARG A 229 27.84 -28.78 1.00
CA ARG A 229 28.69 -29.51 0.05
C ARG A 229 29.86 -30.17 0.74
N GLU A 230 30.56 -29.47 1.63
CA GLU A 230 31.69 -30.02 2.38
C GLU A 230 31.26 -31.22 3.24
N THR A 231 30.12 -31.13 3.91
CA THR A 231 29.57 -32.26 4.69
C THR A 231 29.12 -33.43 3.82
N CYS A 232 28.53 -33.16 2.65
CA CYS A 232 28.18 -34.19 1.68
C CYS A 232 29.42 -34.89 1.11
N GLU A 233 30.48 -34.14 0.81
CA GLU A 233 31.75 -34.67 0.33
C GLU A 233 32.44 -35.54 1.39
N LYS A 234 32.52 -35.07 2.64
CA LYS A 234 33.00 -35.87 3.77
C LYS A 234 32.19 -37.16 3.95
N SER A 235 30.86 -37.07 3.90
CA SER A 235 29.98 -38.24 4.00
C SER A 235 30.16 -39.21 2.84
N SER A 236 30.39 -38.69 1.63
CA SER A 236 30.65 -39.50 0.43
C SER A 236 32.01 -40.20 0.50
N GLN A 237 33.05 -39.53 1.02
CA GLN A 237 34.35 -40.14 1.26
C GLN A 237 34.26 -41.26 2.31
N VAL A 238 33.56 -41.03 3.42
CA VAL A 238 33.30 -42.07 4.44
C VAL A 238 32.54 -43.25 3.84
N LEU A 239 31.49 -42.98 3.05
CA LEU A 239 30.74 -44.03 2.38
C LEU A 239 31.61 -44.84 1.42
N ALA A 240 32.46 -44.19 0.63
CA ALA A 240 33.40 -44.87 -0.28
C ALA A 240 34.40 -45.74 0.48
N MET A 241 34.97 -45.24 1.58
CA MET A 241 35.87 -46.02 2.45
C MET A 241 35.17 -47.24 3.04
N LEU A 242 33.93 -47.09 3.55
CA LEU A 242 33.15 -48.20 4.09
C LEU A 242 32.85 -49.26 3.02
N LEU A 243 32.48 -48.84 1.81
CA LEU A 243 32.24 -49.77 0.70
C LEU A 243 33.52 -50.53 0.31
N GLN A 244 34.68 -49.88 0.30
CA GLN A 244 35.97 -50.53 0.09
C GLN A 244 36.33 -51.51 1.21
N GLN A 245 36.07 -51.15 2.48
CA GLN A 245 36.30 -52.04 3.62
C GLN A 245 35.37 -53.28 3.58
N ILE A 246 34.10 -53.09 3.22
CA ILE A 246 33.15 -54.20 3.02
C ILE A 246 33.64 -55.10 1.89
N HIS A 247 34.16 -54.53 0.80
CA HIS A 247 34.75 -55.31 -0.29
C HIS A 247 35.98 -56.11 0.17
N ALA A 248 36.91 -55.48 0.88
CA ALA A 248 38.09 -56.15 1.43
C ALA A 248 37.71 -57.29 2.39
N LEU A 249 36.73 -57.07 3.27
CA LEU A 249 36.25 -58.08 4.20
C LEU A 249 35.60 -59.26 3.46
N ALA A 250 34.73 -58.98 2.48
CA ALA A 250 34.07 -60.00 1.67
C ALA A 250 35.07 -60.88 0.90
N VAL A 251 36.14 -60.29 0.36
CA VAL A 251 37.23 -61.03 -0.29
C VAL A 251 38.04 -61.84 0.72
N SER A 252 38.39 -61.27 1.87
CA SER A 252 39.22 -61.95 2.89
C SER A 252 38.54 -63.13 3.58
N SER A 253 37.21 -63.12 3.66
CA SER A 253 36.43 -64.16 4.36
C SER A 253 35.98 -65.30 3.43
N ASP A 254 36.54 -65.39 2.21
CA ASP A 254 36.11 -66.33 1.15
C ASP A 254 34.57 -66.41 1.08
N CYS A 255 33.93 -65.25 1.12
CA CYS A 255 32.48 -65.18 0.98
C CYS A 255 32.17 -65.49 -0.47
N ASP A 256 31.82 -66.75 -0.76
CA ASP A 256 31.21 -67.17 -2.01
C ASP A 256 29.92 -66.37 -2.21
N SER A 257 30.05 -65.19 -2.82
CA SER A 257 28.92 -64.30 -3.03
C SER A 257 27.95 -65.01 -3.98
N LEU A 258 26.71 -65.14 -3.52
CA LEU A 258 25.53 -65.73 -4.14
C LEU A 258 25.66 -66.03 -5.66
N PRO A 259 25.25 -67.22 -6.13
CA PRO A 259 25.16 -67.56 -7.57
C PRO A 259 24.43 -66.52 -8.45
N LEU A 260 23.59 -65.68 -7.85
CA LEU A 260 22.85 -64.60 -8.51
C LEU A 260 23.72 -63.44 -9.02
N LEU A 261 24.86 -63.15 -8.40
CA LEU A 261 25.73 -62.03 -8.80
C LEU A 261 26.63 -62.37 -9.99
N LYS A 262 27.02 -63.65 -10.12
CA LYS A 262 27.71 -64.19 -11.32
C LYS A 262 26.83 -64.12 -12.58
N LEU A 263 25.51 -64.08 -12.43
CA LEU A 263 24.55 -64.05 -13.54
C LEU A 263 24.31 -62.63 -14.09
N LEU A 264 24.67 -61.58 -13.35
CA LEU A 264 24.39 -60.18 -13.72
C LEU A 264 25.51 -59.46 -14.50
N GLY A 265 26.60 -60.14 -14.83
CA GLY A 265 27.56 -59.72 -15.87
C GLY A 265 28.27 -58.37 -15.66
N LYS A 266 28.28 -57.81 -14.45
CA LYS A 266 29.04 -56.58 -14.13
C LYS A 266 30.24 -56.91 -13.22
N PRO A 267 31.37 -56.19 -13.36
CA PRO A 267 32.54 -56.39 -12.51
C PRO A 267 32.18 -56.20 -11.02
N PHE A 268 32.99 -56.82 -10.15
CA PHE A 268 32.83 -56.96 -8.69
C PHE A 268 32.84 -55.63 -7.89
N ASP A 269 32.26 -54.56 -8.41
CA ASP A 269 32.22 -53.26 -7.74
C ASP A 269 31.02 -53.19 -6.79
N ILE A 270 31.29 -53.11 -5.49
CA ILE A 270 30.25 -52.97 -4.47
C ILE A 270 29.67 -51.55 -4.51
N ASN A 271 28.45 -51.43 -5.01
CA ASN A 271 27.67 -50.19 -4.99
C ASN A 271 26.75 -50.13 -3.75
N VAL A 272 26.25 -48.95 -3.38
CA VAL A 272 25.35 -48.69 -2.24
C VAL A 272 24.11 -49.60 -2.26
N THR A 273 23.59 -49.93 -3.44
CA THR A 273 22.45 -50.84 -3.61
C THR A 273 22.80 -52.30 -3.32
N ASN A 274 24.05 -52.69 -3.60
CA ASN A 274 24.51 -54.08 -3.50
C ASN A 274 25.22 -54.37 -2.17
N ALA A 275 25.74 -53.34 -1.49
CA ALA A 275 26.46 -53.44 -0.23
C ALA A 275 25.67 -54.20 0.85
N ARG A 276 24.35 -53.98 0.92
CA ARG A 276 23.47 -54.70 1.85
C ARG A 276 23.48 -56.22 1.63
N LEU A 277 23.56 -56.66 0.39
CA LEU A 277 23.57 -58.09 0.04
C LEU A 277 24.92 -58.73 0.42
N TYR A 278 26.03 -58.01 0.20
CA TYR A 278 27.35 -58.46 0.63
C TYR A 278 27.46 -58.53 2.15
N ILE A 279 27.01 -57.52 2.89
CA ILE A 279 27.01 -57.53 4.37
C ILE A 279 26.21 -58.72 4.91
N LYS A 280 25.00 -58.99 4.38
CA LYS A 280 24.20 -60.16 4.78
C LYS A 280 24.91 -61.50 4.53
N SER A 281 25.70 -61.57 3.46
CA SER A 281 26.45 -62.78 3.12
C SER A 281 27.62 -63.00 4.06
N VAL A 282 28.35 -61.92 4.39
CA VAL A 282 29.41 -61.92 5.41
C VAL A 282 28.82 -62.28 6.79
N GLU A 283 27.68 -61.71 7.16
CA GLU A 283 26.96 -62.03 8.41
C GLU A 283 26.64 -63.53 8.51
N LYS A 284 26.10 -64.13 7.44
CA LYS A 284 25.84 -65.56 7.39
C LYS A 284 27.12 -66.38 7.57
N LYS A 285 28.22 -65.97 6.93
CA LYS A 285 29.50 -66.68 7.04
C LYS A 285 30.11 -66.60 8.44
N ILE A 286 30.01 -65.44 9.07
CA ILE A 286 30.42 -65.26 10.48
C ILE A 286 29.59 -66.17 11.39
N LEU A 287 28.27 -66.24 11.19
CA LEU A 287 27.41 -67.15 11.95
C LEU A 287 27.80 -68.62 11.75
N GLU A 288 28.08 -69.04 10.51
CA GLU A 288 28.58 -70.40 10.23
C GLU A 288 29.89 -70.70 10.97
N ILE A 289 30.86 -69.77 10.95
CA ILE A 289 32.13 -69.93 11.67
C ILE A 289 31.90 -70.00 13.18
N VAL A 290 31.04 -69.13 13.73
CA VAL A 290 30.68 -69.14 15.16
C VAL A 290 30.02 -70.45 15.55
N ASP A 291 29.16 -71.00 14.70
CA ASP A 291 28.51 -72.29 14.95
C ASP A 291 29.52 -73.45 14.90
N VAL A 292 30.50 -73.41 14.00
CA VAL A 292 31.62 -74.37 13.98
C VAL A 292 32.47 -74.26 15.25
N ILE A 293 32.81 -73.05 15.69
CA ILE A 293 33.57 -72.84 16.94
C ILE A 293 32.78 -73.36 18.14
N LYS A 294 31.47 -73.09 18.22
CA LYS A 294 30.60 -73.64 19.28
C LYS A 294 30.53 -75.16 19.25
N LEU A 295 30.49 -75.76 18.06
CA LEU A 295 30.55 -77.22 17.89
C LEU A 295 31.89 -77.77 18.36
N ASP A 296 33.01 -77.11 18.05
CA ASP A 296 34.34 -77.52 18.48
C ASP A 296 34.51 -77.38 20.01
N GLU A 297 34.03 -76.29 20.61
CA GLU A 297 33.95 -76.14 22.08
C GLU A 297 33.08 -77.21 22.74
N ALA A 298 31.97 -77.60 22.10
CA ALA A 298 31.12 -78.68 22.58
C ALA A 298 31.80 -80.05 22.46
N ILE A 299 32.59 -80.28 21.40
CA ILE A 299 33.38 -81.50 21.20
C ILE A 299 34.54 -81.57 22.21
N GLN A 300 35.23 -80.46 22.49
CA GLN A 300 36.27 -80.38 23.52
C GLN A 300 35.70 -80.66 24.92
N ARG A 301 34.53 -80.11 25.27
CA ARG A 301 33.82 -80.48 26.52
C ARG A 301 33.40 -81.96 26.57
N GLN A 302 33.10 -82.58 25.42
CA GLN A 302 32.84 -84.02 25.36
C GLN A 302 34.11 -84.89 25.45
N LEU A 303 35.26 -84.40 25.04
CA LEU A 303 36.55 -85.08 25.19
C LEU A 303 37.05 -85.04 26.64
N GLU A 304 36.91 -83.90 27.32
CA GLU A 304 37.22 -83.78 28.77
C GLU A 304 36.32 -84.68 29.64
N SER A 305 35.11 -85.00 29.17
CA SER A 305 34.21 -85.95 29.87
C SER A 305 34.48 -87.44 29.55
N LYS A 306 35.25 -87.76 28.49
CA LYS A 306 35.59 -89.15 28.10
C LYS A 306 36.92 -89.67 28.66
N GLU A 307 37.80 -88.82 29.21
CA GLU A 307 39.03 -89.25 29.91
C GLU A 307 38.79 -89.86 31.31
N ARG A 308 37.56 -89.81 31.83
CA ARG A 308 37.18 -90.49 33.09
C ARG A 308 36.32 -91.73 32.79
N THR A 309 36.94 -92.91 32.61
CA THR A 309 36.64 -94.19 33.30
C THR A 309 37.36 -95.43 32.70
N PRO A 310 37.60 -96.52 33.49
CA PRO A 310 38.81 -97.37 33.47
C PRO A 310 38.57 -98.82 32.97
N PRO A 311 39.59 -99.71 32.90
CA PRO A 311 39.39 -101.15 32.92
C PRO A 311 39.80 -101.82 34.25
N SER A 312 38.90 -102.69 34.71
CA SER A 312 39.00 -103.69 35.79
C SER A 312 40.20 -104.65 35.62
N SER A 313 40.79 -105.36 36.59
CA SER A 313 40.36 -106.05 37.84
C SER A 313 41.67 -106.50 38.55
N ARG A 314 41.82 -106.92 39.82
CA ARG A 314 41.04 -107.87 40.66
C ARG A 314 41.75 -108.03 42.03
N ARG A 315 40.97 -108.13 43.14
CA ARG A 315 41.27 -108.74 44.48
C ARG A 315 42.43 -108.10 45.30
N ARG A 316 42.32 -107.85 46.62
CA ARG A 316 41.82 -108.71 47.72
C ARG A 316 41.76 -107.91 49.05
N ARG A 317 40.63 -108.07 49.78
CA ARG A 317 40.35 -108.02 51.24
C ARG A 317 41.15 -107.13 52.23
N ALA A 318 40.34 -106.54 53.12
CA ALA A 318 40.48 -106.37 54.59
C ALA A 318 41.39 -105.22 55.08
N ARG A 319 41.09 -104.46 56.14
CA ARG A 319 39.94 -104.20 57.04
C ARG A 319 40.43 -103.10 58.01
N ALA A 320 39.50 -102.31 58.55
CA ALA A 320 39.53 -101.67 59.89
C ALA A 320 39.90 -100.17 60.04
N ARG A 321 38.93 -99.47 60.67
CA ARG A 321 39.03 -98.43 61.73
C ARG A 321 39.55 -97.03 61.32
N GLU A 322 39.05 -95.91 61.84
CA GLU A 322 38.06 -95.60 62.88
C GLU A 322 37.66 -94.11 62.75
N ALA A 323 36.44 -93.78 63.21
CA ALA A 323 35.95 -92.56 63.87
C ALA A 323 36.72 -91.22 63.69
N ALA A 324 36.11 -90.20 63.07
CA ALA A 324 35.21 -89.19 63.68
C ALA A 324 35.99 -87.90 64.11
N PRO A 325 35.33 -86.81 64.54
CA PRO A 325 34.54 -85.88 63.73
C PRO A 325 34.87 -84.39 63.99
N SER A 326 34.13 -83.50 63.32
CA SER A 326 33.63 -82.18 63.79
C SER A 326 34.63 -81.08 64.20
N HIS A 327 34.55 -79.90 63.59
CA HIS A 327 33.77 -78.76 64.07
C HIS A 327 34.19 -77.46 63.36
N ALA A 328 33.20 -76.56 63.25
CA ALA A 328 33.22 -75.15 62.84
C ALA A 328 33.19 -74.86 61.33
#